data_AF-E3NJK5-F1
#
_entry.id   AF-E3NJK5-F1
#
_cell.length_a   1.000
_cell.length_b   1.000
_cell.length_c   1.000
_cell.angle_alpha   90.00
_cell.angle_beta   90.00
_cell.angle_gamma   90.00
#
_symmetry.space_group_name_H-M   'P 1'
#
loop_
_entity.id
_entity.type
_entity.pdbx_description
1 polymer ?
#
loop_
_entity_poly.entity_id
_entity_poly.type
_entity_poly.pdbx_seq_one_letter_code
_entity_poly.pdbx_strand_id
1 'polypeptide(L)'
;MNNAKCVLTQIFNQKSSDNPRLLILLYKTFVLPILEYDTVVTNPLKKSDIRSIESVQNSFTRRIQSRELGKYISIDYPDYKTALKRNEMFGLSSLVSQRTLIDHKFVSKMLVGKVDIDTSKFFQLDTNNKTRTQTKFIWTKCKTRLRRHFFTNRALTTIIK
;
A
#
# COMPACT_ATOMS: atom_id res chain seq x y z
N MET A 1 1.33 -10.59 9.41
CA MET A 1 0.68 -9.46 10.12
C MET A 1 1.11 -9.30 11.58
N ASN A 2 1.16 -10.39 12.37
CA ASN A 2 1.58 -10.31 13.78
C ASN A 2 3.00 -9.74 13.93
N ASN A 3 3.91 -10.07 13.02
CA ASN A 3 5.28 -9.52 13.01
C ASN A 3 5.29 -8.00 12.88
N ALA A 4 4.50 -7.42 11.96
CA ALA A 4 4.40 -5.96 11.80
C ALA A 4 3.86 -5.27 13.05
N LYS A 5 2.88 -5.87 13.74
CA LYS A 5 2.35 -5.36 15.02
C LYS A 5 3.38 -5.46 16.16
N CYS A 6 4.18 -6.52 16.17
CA CYS A 6 5.27 -6.70 17.11
C CYS A 6 6.34 -5.62 16.93
N VAL A 7 6.85 -5.45 15.71
CA VAL A 7 7.84 -4.42 15.35
C VAL A 7 7.30 -3.02 15.66
N LEU A 8 6.04 -2.75 15.34
CA LEU A 8 5.38 -1.48 15.69
C LEU A 8 5.41 -1.22 17.19
N THR A 9 5.13 -2.23 18.01
CA THR A 9 5.14 -2.12 19.47
C THR A 9 6.56 -1.93 20.00
N GLN A 10 7.54 -2.62 19.43
CA GLN A 10 8.96 -2.42 19.76
C GLN A 10 9.41 -0.98 19.46
N ILE A 11 9.02 -0.39 18.33
CA ILE A 11 9.33 1.01 17.99
C ILE A 11 8.85 1.95 19.09
N PHE A 12 7.60 1.81 19.54
CA PHE A 12 7.04 2.67 20.58
C PHE A 12 7.63 2.40 21.97
N ASN A 13 7.98 1.16 22.29
CA ASN A 13 8.55 0.82 23.60
C ASN A 13 10.03 1.24 23.71
N GLN A 14 10.81 1.10 22.66
CA GLN A 14 12.25 1.39 22.67
C GLN A 14 12.56 2.87 22.45
N LYS A 15 11.66 3.63 21.79
CA LYS A 15 11.85 5.06 21.53
C LYS A 15 10.87 5.88 22.36
N SER A 16 11.41 6.56 23.36
CA SER A 16 10.71 7.56 24.18
C SER A 16 10.56 8.94 23.51
N SER A 17 10.88 9.05 22.22
CA SER A 17 10.77 10.33 21.52
C SER A 17 9.32 10.63 21.15
N ASP A 18 8.92 11.88 21.36
CA ASP A 18 7.63 12.42 20.93
C ASP A 18 7.70 13.08 19.55
N ASN A 19 8.86 13.05 18.88
CA ASN A 19 8.99 13.63 17.55
C ASN A 19 8.22 12.77 16.52
N PRO A 20 7.09 13.26 15.96
CA PRO A 20 6.28 12.48 15.04
C PRO A 20 7.04 12.14 13.75
N ARG A 21 7.96 13.01 13.30
CA ARG A 21 8.77 12.79 12.09
C ARG A 21 9.68 11.57 12.23
N LEU A 22 10.32 11.40 13.38
CA LEU A 22 11.17 10.24 13.67
C LEU A 22 10.34 8.96 13.70
N LEU A 23 9.18 8.98 14.36
CA LEU A 23 8.29 7.82 14.43
C LEU A 23 7.76 7.42 13.04
N ILE A 24 7.40 8.40 12.21
CA ILE A 24 6.99 8.18 10.81
C ILE A 24 8.13 7.58 10.00
N LEU A 25 9.36 8.06 10.17
CA LEU A 25 10.53 7.49 9.51
C LEU A 25 10.71 6.02 9.91
N LEU A 26 10.70 5.71 11.21
CA LEU A 26 10.84 4.34 11.72
C LEU A 26 9.73 3.40 11.22
N TYR A 27 8.50 3.91 11.15
CA TYR A 27 7.39 3.16 10.57
C TYR A 27 7.63 2.84 9.09
N LYS A 28 8.03 3.83 8.28
CA LYS A 28 8.34 3.66 6.86
C LYS A 28 9.52 2.72 6.62
N THR A 29 10.52 2.70 7.50
CA THR A 29 11.73 1.87 7.33
C THR A 29 11.54 0.44 7.80
N PHE A 30 10.82 0.19 8.90
CA PHE A 30 10.76 -1.13 9.52
C PHE A 30 9.41 -1.83 9.38
N VAL A 31 8.31 -1.08 9.44
CA VAL A 31 6.96 -1.67 9.45
C VAL A 31 6.42 -1.76 8.03
N LEU A 32 6.55 -0.67 7.25
CA LEU A 32 5.98 -0.59 5.91
C LEU A 32 6.51 -1.68 4.96
N PRO A 33 7.82 -2.02 4.93
CA PRO A 33 8.31 -3.10 4.08
C PRO A 33 7.68 -4.46 4.40
N ILE A 34 7.43 -4.76 5.69
CA ILE A 34 6.78 -6.01 6.12
C ILE A 34 5.33 -6.07 5.61
N LEU A 35 4.66 -4.93 5.46
CA LEU A 35 3.30 -4.86 4.94
C LEU A 35 3.24 -4.86 3.41
N GLU A 36 4.33 -4.47 2.75
CA GLU A 36 4.39 -4.23 1.31
C GLU A 36 5.14 -5.29 0.51
N TYR A 37 6.02 -6.10 1.13
CA TYR A 37 6.96 -6.96 0.39
C TYR A 37 6.30 -7.90 -0.62
N ASP A 38 5.12 -8.44 -0.29
CA ASP A 38 4.45 -9.46 -1.11
C ASP A 38 3.20 -8.94 -1.83
N THR A 39 2.95 -7.64 -1.83
CA THR A 39 1.65 -7.12 -2.32
C THR A 39 1.42 -7.39 -3.80
N VAL A 40 2.49 -7.55 -4.58
CA VAL A 40 2.44 -7.92 -6.00
C VAL A 40 1.86 -9.33 -6.17
N VAL A 41 2.21 -10.28 -5.30
CA VAL A 41 1.69 -11.66 -5.37
C VAL A 41 0.41 -11.80 -4.55
N THR A 42 0.46 -11.46 -3.26
CA THR A 42 -0.63 -11.60 -2.31
C THR A 42 -1.30 -10.26 -2.03
N ASN A 43 -2.24 -9.90 -2.89
CA ASN A 43 -3.15 -8.79 -2.64
C ASN A 43 -4.46 -9.33 -2.02
N PRO A 44 -4.76 -9.02 -0.73
CA PRO A 44 -5.93 -9.57 -0.06
C PRO A 44 -7.24 -9.09 -0.70
N LEU A 45 -8.18 -10.02 -0.85
CA LEU A 45 -9.48 -9.75 -1.49
C LEU A 45 -10.58 -9.50 -0.47
N LYS A 46 -10.52 -10.18 0.68
CA LYS A 46 -11.53 -10.07 1.72
C LYS A 46 -11.37 -8.73 2.43
N LYS A 47 -12.51 -8.04 2.64
CA LYS A 47 -12.52 -6.77 3.39
C LYS A 47 -11.98 -6.92 4.81
N SER A 48 -12.15 -8.09 5.45
CA SER A 48 -11.57 -8.41 6.76
C SER A 48 -10.05 -8.32 6.75
N ASP A 49 -9.42 -8.85 5.71
CA ASP A 49 -7.97 -8.96 5.59
C ASP A 49 -7.36 -7.61 5.19
N ILE A 50 -8.07 -6.86 4.36
CA ILE A 50 -7.70 -5.47 4.06
C ILE A 50 -7.77 -4.63 5.35
N ARG A 51 -8.88 -4.73 6.10
CA ARG A 51 -9.05 -4.01 7.38
C ARG A 51 -8.02 -4.41 8.40
N SER A 52 -7.64 -5.69 8.47
CA SER A 52 -6.62 -6.14 9.39
C SER A 52 -5.29 -5.47 9.04
N ILE A 53 -4.87 -5.43 7.78
CA ILE A 53 -3.63 -4.75 7.42
C ILE A 53 -3.70 -3.24 7.70
N GLU A 54 -4.79 -2.57 7.31
CA GLU A 54 -5.01 -1.15 7.63
C GLU A 54 -5.02 -0.87 9.14
N SER A 55 -5.43 -1.85 9.97
CA SER A 55 -5.41 -1.70 11.42
C SER A 55 -4.00 -1.46 11.98
N VAL A 56 -2.95 -1.93 11.30
CA VAL A 56 -1.55 -1.69 11.71
C VAL A 56 -1.21 -0.21 11.56
N GLN A 57 -1.49 0.37 10.39
CA GLN A 57 -1.30 1.80 10.17
C GLN A 57 -2.22 2.65 11.05
N ASN A 58 -3.47 2.24 11.23
CA ASN A 58 -4.42 2.94 12.10
C ASN A 58 -3.98 2.93 13.56
N SER A 59 -3.41 1.82 14.04
CA SER A 59 -2.84 1.71 15.37
C SER A 59 -1.64 2.65 15.53
N PHE A 60 -0.76 2.68 14.53
CA PHE A 60 0.39 3.59 14.50
C PHE A 60 -0.02 5.06 14.56
N THR A 61 -0.88 5.51 13.64
CA THR A 61 -1.30 6.93 13.58
C THR A 61 -2.07 7.36 14.81
N ARG A 62 -2.88 6.47 15.39
CA ARG A 62 -3.57 6.74 16.66
C ARG A 62 -2.58 6.89 17.82
N ARG A 63 -1.55 6.03 17.90
CA ARG A 63 -0.53 6.11 18.95
C ARG A 63 0.30 7.39 18.85
N ILE A 64 0.69 7.82 17.64
CA ILE A 64 1.36 9.12 17.45
C ILE A 64 0.46 10.25 17.92
N GLN A 65 -0.80 10.29 17.45
CA GLN A 65 -1.72 11.36 17.83
C GLN A 65 -1.93 11.41 19.36
N SER A 66 -2.01 10.24 20.01
CA SER A 66 -2.11 10.19 21.48
C SER A 66 -0.87 10.72 22.19
N ARG A 67 0.34 10.53 21.64
CA ARG A 67 1.57 11.14 22.17
C ARG A 67 1.58 12.64 21.97
N GLU A 68 1.23 13.13 20.77
CA GLU A 68 1.17 14.57 20.49
C GLU A 68 0.19 15.32 21.41
N LEU A 69 -0.94 14.69 21.73
CA LEU A 69 -1.94 15.26 22.64
C LEU A 69 -1.67 14.97 24.12
N GLY A 70 -0.66 14.18 24.45
CA GLY A 70 -0.36 13.74 25.82
C GLY A 70 -1.48 12.93 26.49
N LYS A 71 -2.44 12.40 25.72
CA LYS A 71 -3.61 11.67 26.23
C LYS A 71 -4.06 10.55 25.31
N TYR A 72 -4.68 9.53 25.90
CA TYR A 72 -5.32 8.47 25.13
C TYR A 72 -6.58 8.97 24.43
N ILE A 73 -6.72 8.67 23.14
CA ILE A 73 -7.83 9.16 22.31
C ILE A 73 -8.84 8.03 22.08
N SER A 74 -9.94 8.01 22.84
CA SER A 74 -11.13 7.20 22.52
C SER A 74 -11.95 7.83 21.39
N ILE A 75 -12.88 7.04 20.83
CA ILE A 75 -13.78 7.48 19.76
C ILE A 75 -14.75 8.58 20.20
N ASP A 76 -15.05 8.63 21.50
CA ASP A 76 -16.04 9.55 22.09
C ASP A 76 -15.46 10.95 22.36
N TYR A 77 -14.14 11.12 22.21
CA TYR A 77 -13.50 12.42 22.41
C TYR A 77 -13.66 13.32 21.18
N PRO A 78 -13.84 14.63 21.37
CA PRO A 78 -13.94 15.59 20.25
C PRO A 78 -12.66 15.64 19.40
N ASP A 79 -11.51 15.33 20.01
CA ASP A 79 -10.21 15.29 19.33
C ASP A 79 -10.00 14.01 18.48
N TYR A 80 -10.98 13.08 18.49
CA TYR A 80 -10.91 11.88 17.68
C TYR A 80 -10.96 12.23 16.19
N LYS A 81 -9.88 11.88 15.49
CA LYS A 81 -9.78 12.05 14.04
C LYS A 81 -9.96 10.69 13.37
N THR A 82 -10.68 10.66 12.25
CA THR A 82 -10.81 9.44 11.44
C THR A 82 -9.45 8.98 10.92
N ALA A 83 -9.34 7.70 10.53
CA ALA A 83 -8.11 7.14 9.95
C ALA A 83 -7.58 7.97 8.78
N LEU A 84 -8.48 8.41 7.89
CA LEU A 84 -8.15 9.25 6.74
C LEU A 84 -7.55 10.59 7.17
N LYS A 85 -8.21 11.30 8.11
CA LYS A 85 -7.70 12.58 8.62
C LYS A 85 -6.33 12.44 9.30
N ARG A 86 -6.12 11.37 10.09
CA ARG A 86 -4.81 11.12 10.70
C ARG A 86 -3.74 10.81 9.66
N ASN A 87 -4.07 10.03 8.64
CA ASN A 87 -3.16 9.74 7.54
C ASN A 87 -2.73 11.02 6.81
N GLU A 88 -3.67 11.92 6.50
CA GLU A 88 -3.39 13.22 5.89
C GLU A 88 -2.47 14.08 6.76
N MET A 89 -2.76 14.17 8.07
CA MET A 89 -1.91 14.92 9.02
C MET A 89 -0.45 14.43 9.04
N PHE A 90 -0.24 13.12 8.96
CA PHE A 90 1.08 12.51 9.01
C PHE A 90 1.73 12.29 7.64
N GLY A 91 1.10 12.77 6.56
CA GLY A 91 1.62 12.58 5.19
C GLY A 91 1.74 11.10 4.80
N LEU A 92 0.78 10.28 5.24
CA LEU A 92 0.66 8.87 4.91
C LEU A 92 -0.53 8.68 3.96
N SER A 93 -0.38 7.83 2.96
CA SER A 93 -1.55 7.34 2.20
C SER A 93 -2.07 6.05 2.85
N SER A 94 -3.27 5.62 2.46
CA SER A 94 -3.75 4.28 2.85
C SER A 94 -2.81 3.18 2.34
N LEU A 95 -2.79 2.02 3.00
CA LEU A 95 -2.03 0.88 2.50
C LEU A 95 -2.68 0.30 1.24
N VAL A 96 -4.00 0.38 1.10
CA VAL A 96 -4.69 0.04 -0.15
C VAL A 96 -4.17 0.87 -1.31
N SER A 97 -4.06 2.19 -1.15
CA SER A 97 -3.52 3.06 -2.21
C SER A 97 -2.03 2.80 -2.48
N GLN A 98 -1.22 2.51 -1.44
CA GLN A 98 0.17 2.12 -1.64
C GLN A 98 0.30 0.83 -2.45
N ARG A 99 -0.53 -0.18 -2.22
CA ARG A 99 -0.52 -1.43 -3.02
C ARG A 99 -0.76 -1.16 -4.50
N THR A 100 -1.71 -0.27 -4.83
CA THR A 100 -1.95 0.15 -6.22
C THR A 100 -0.72 0.83 -6.81
N LEU A 101 -0.06 1.72 -6.06
CA LEU A 101 1.17 2.37 -6.50
C LEU A 101 2.33 1.38 -6.69
N ILE A 102 2.44 0.37 -5.83
CA ILE A 102 3.44 -0.70 -5.96
C ILE A 102 3.17 -1.51 -7.21
N ASP A 103 1.91 -1.88 -7.47
CA ASP A 103 1.53 -2.59 -8.69
C ASP A 103 1.94 -1.79 -9.94
N HIS A 104 1.68 -0.47 -9.97
CA HIS A 104 2.08 0.42 -11.07
C HIS A 104 3.60 0.51 -11.23
N LYS A 105 4.33 0.68 -10.13
CA LYS A 105 5.79 0.68 -10.13
C LYS A 105 6.34 -0.65 -10.64
N PHE A 106 5.72 -1.77 -10.29
CA PHE A 106 6.14 -3.08 -10.76
C PHE A 106 5.94 -3.24 -12.27
N VAL A 107 4.78 -2.81 -12.81
CA VAL A 107 4.56 -2.75 -14.27
C VAL A 107 5.63 -1.90 -14.95
N SER A 108 5.94 -0.72 -14.42
CA SER A 108 6.99 0.15 -14.96
C SER A 108 8.37 -0.52 -14.94
N LYS A 109 8.72 -1.25 -13.86
CA LYS A 109 9.98 -2.01 -13.79
C LYS A 109 10.02 -3.15 -14.81
N MET A 110 8.91 -3.85 -15.03
CA MET A 110 8.81 -4.91 -16.05
C MET A 110 9.05 -4.34 -17.45
N LEU A 111 8.47 -3.18 -17.76
CA LEU A 111 8.65 -2.51 -19.05
C LEU A 111 10.09 -2.11 -19.35
N VAL A 112 10.82 -1.65 -18.33
CA VAL A 112 12.23 -1.25 -18.48
C VAL A 112 13.18 -2.47 -18.41
N GLY A 113 12.68 -3.68 -18.18
CA GLY A 113 13.51 -4.88 -18.04
C GLY A 113 14.29 -4.94 -16.72
N LYS A 114 13.82 -4.24 -15.67
CA LYS A 114 14.44 -4.26 -14.32
C LYS A 114 13.90 -5.38 -13.42
N VAL A 115 13.11 -6.28 -13.99
CA VAL A 115 12.55 -7.45 -13.32
C VAL A 115 13.04 -8.67 -14.08
N ASP A 116 13.65 -9.62 -13.36
CA ASP A 116 14.14 -10.89 -13.92
C ASP A 116 12.98 -11.89 -14.14
N ILE A 117 12.00 -11.46 -14.92
CA ILE A 117 10.81 -12.22 -15.28
C ILE A 117 10.47 -11.88 -16.74
N ASP A 118 10.12 -12.90 -17.51
CA ASP A 118 9.64 -12.74 -18.89
C ASP A 118 8.32 -11.96 -18.94
N THR A 119 8.43 -10.67 -19.21
CA THR A 119 7.31 -9.72 -19.23
C THR A 119 6.30 -10.05 -20.33
N SER A 120 6.75 -10.65 -21.44
CA SER A 120 5.90 -10.98 -22.58
C SER A 120 4.79 -11.99 -22.23
N LYS A 121 5.01 -12.83 -21.22
CA LYS A 121 4.02 -13.78 -20.68
C LYS A 121 2.89 -13.10 -19.90
N PHE A 122 3.11 -11.86 -19.45
CA PHE A 122 2.12 -11.12 -18.68
C PHE A 122 1.34 -10.18 -19.58
N PHE A 123 2.02 -9.36 -20.37
CA PHE A 123 1.41 -8.40 -21.28
C PHE A 123 2.39 -7.96 -22.37
N GLN A 124 1.84 -7.38 -23.43
CA GLN A 124 2.58 -6.80 -24.54
C GLN A 124 2.21 -5.32 -24.67
N LEU A 125 3.12 -4.53 -25.24
CA LEU A 125 2.83 -3.16 -25.64
C LEU A 125 2.54 -3.11 -27.13
N ASP A 126 1.40 -2.51 -27.49
CA ASP A 126 1.14 -2.10 -28.86
C ASP A 126 1.86 -0.78 -29.12
N THR A 127 2.87 -0.83 -29.97
CA THR A 127 3.67 0.32 -30.41
C THR A 127 3.22 0.84 -31.78
N ASN A 128 2.05 0.43 -32.29
CA ASN A 128 1.50 1.00 -33.52
C ASN A 128 1.17 2.49 -33.34
N ASN A 129 2.17 3.33 -33.58
CA ASN A 129 2.10 4.80 -33.59
C ASN A 129 1.44 5.37 -34.86
N LYS A 130 0.77 4.54 -35.67
CA LYS A 130 0.09 4.99 -36.89
C LYS A 130 -1.13 5.87 -36.61
N THR A 131 -1.66 5.82 -35.39
CA THR A 131 -2.75 6.67 -34.90
C THR A 131 -2.28 7.45 -33.68
N ARG A 132 -2.82 8.66 -33.44
CA ARG A 132 -2.48 9.55 -32.31
C ARG A 132 -2.78 8.97 -30.91
N THR A 133 -3.09 7.68 -30.80
CA THR A 133 -3.37 7.01 -29.53
C THR A 133 -2.09 6.59 -28.82
N GLN A 134 -2.07 6.80 -27.50
CA GLN A 134 -0.99 6.37 -26.62
C GLN A 134 -0.78 4.85 -26.66
N THR A 135 0.44 4.41 -26.32
CA THR A 135 0.84 3.00 -26.14
C THR A 135 -0.21 2.20 -25.37
N LYS A 136 -0.73 1.13 -25.98
CA LYS A 136 -1.77 0.30 -25.37
C LYS A 136 -1.17 -0.98 -24.81
N PHE A 137 -1.54 -1.32 -23.58
CA PHE A 137 -1.25 -2.65 -23.05
C PHE A 137 -2.21 -3.68 -23.65
N ILE A 138 -1.67 -4.80 -24.10
CA ILE A 138 -2.41 -5.97 -24.57
C ILE A 138 -2.14 -7.13 -23.60
N TRP A 139 -3.19 -7.71 -23.04
CA TRP A 139 -3.09 -8.90 -22.18
C TRP A 139 -4.36 -9.74 -22.26
N THR A 140 -4.27 -11.01 -21.88
CA THR A 140 -5.42 -11.91 -21.84
C THR A 140 -6.37 -11.52 -20.71
N LYS A 141 -7.56 -11.04 -21.06
CA LYS A 141 -8.60 -10.71 -20.08
C LYS A 141 -9.06 -11.96 -19.31
N CYS A 142 -9.21 -11.82 -18.00
CA CYS A 142 -9.73 -12.88 -17.15
C CYS A 142 -11.22 -13.16 -17.42
N LYS A 143 -11.60 -14.46 -17.43
CA LYS A 143 -12.99 -14.90 -17.52
C LYS A 143 -13.69 -15.03 -16.15
N THR A 144 -12.92 -15.28 -15.08
CA THR A 144 -13.46 -15.55 -13.75
C THR A 144 -13.23 -14.38 -12.78
N ARG A 145 -14.11 -14.26 -11.78
CA ARG A 145 -14.03 -13.21 -10.75
C ARG A 145 -12.71 -13.26 -9.98
N LEU A 146 -12.21 -14.46 -9.65
CA LEU A 146 -10.96 -14.64 -8.90
C LEU A 146 -9.74 -14.15 -9.71
N ARG A 147 -9.64 -14.54 -10.99
CA ARG A 147 -8.50 -14.19 -11.86
C ARG A 147 -8.41 -12.68 -12.17
N ARG A 148 -9.50 -11.92 -12.00
CA ARG A 148 -9.48 -10.45 -12.11
C ARG A 148 -8.52 -9.80 -11.11
N HIS A 149 -8.32 -10.43 -9.96
CA HIS A 149 -7.45 -9.90 -8.92
C HIS A 149 -5.99 -10.35 -9.04
N PHE A 150 -5.65 -11.14 -10.06
CA PHE A 150 -4.26 -11.45 -10.37
C PHE A 150 -3.54 -10.18 -10.81
N PHE A 151 -2.24 -10.11 -10.50
CA PHE A 151 -1.40 -8.94 -10.71
C PHE A 151 -1.63 -8.26 -12.07
N THR A 152 -1.46 -8.97 -13.19
CA THR A 152 -1.63 -8.44 -14.55
C THR A 152 -2.99 -7.76 -14.74
N ASN A 153 -4.06 -8.45 -14.36
CA ASN A 153 -5.42 -7.95 -14.57
C ASN A 153 -5.70 -6.73 -13.69
N ARG A 154 -5.35 -6.78 -12.41
CA ARG A 154 -5.64 -5.66 -11.50
C ARG A 154 -4.77 -4.44 -11.78
N ALA A 155 -3.49 -4.64 -12.07
CA ALA A 155 -2.54 -3.55 -12.31
C ALA A 155 -2.88 -2.82 -13.61
N LEU A 156 -3.01 -3.55 -14.72
CA LEU A 156 -3.28 -2.93 -16.03
C LEU A 156 -4.67 -2.31 -16.11
N THR A 157 -5.69 -2.92 -15.46
CA THR A 157 -7.03 -2.33 -15.40
C THR A 157 -7.03 -0.99 -14.65
N THR A 158 -6.18 -0.82 -13.64
CA THR A 158 -6.09 0.45 -12.90
C THR A 158 -5.22 1.50 -13.59
N ILE A 159 -4.28 1.09 -14.46
CA ILE A 159 -3.44 2.00 -15.23
C ILE A 159 -4.21 2.62 -16.41
N ILE A 160 -5.10 1.85 -17.03
CA ILE A 160 -5.85 2.29 -18.23
C ILE A 160 -7.10 3.09 -17.88
N LYS A 161 -7.56 2.99 -16.63
CA LYS A 161 -8.75 3.68 -16.15
C LYS A 161 -8.44 5.13 -15.79
#